data_AF-A0A0G0CGQ9-F1
#
_entry.id   AF-A0A0G0CGQ9-F1
#
_cell.length_a   1.000
_cell.length_b   1.000
_cell.length_c   1.000
_cell.angle_alpha   90.00
_cell.angle_beta   90.00
_cell.angle_gamma   90.00
#
_symmetry.space_group_name_H-M   'P 1'
#
loop_
_entity.id
_entity.type
_entity.pdbx_description
1 polymer ?
#
loop_
_entity_poly.entity_id
_entity_poly.type
_entity_poly.pdbx_seq_one_letter_code
_entity_poly.pdbx_strand_id
1 'polypeptide(L)'
;MYFNKKYNRSGVLFQGPFKAQHVTRDEYLKYLFSYIHLNPIKLVDKDWKEKGIQDFEQSRKFLNSYKNSSYVDYIGDNRLESSILNKIAFPEYFKFSNDFDQFINFWISFKNNLEKYT
;
A
#
# COMPACT_ATOMS: atom_id res chain seq x y z
N MET A 1 -1.85 14.22 -25.12
CA MET A 1 -2.27 13.72 -23.78
C MET A 1 -3.73 14.07 -23.54
N TYR A 2 -4.60 13.09 -23.26
CA TYR A 2 -6.06 13.26 -23.15
C TYR A 2 -6.47 14.32 -22.11
N PHE A 3 -5.88 14.28 -20.91
CA PHE A 3 -6.21 15.22 -19.82
C PHE A 3 -6.04 16.69 -20.21
N ASN A 4 -4.91 17.05 -20.83
CA ASN A 4 -4.67 18.43 -21.29
C ASN A 4 -5.70 18.87 -22.34
N LYS A 5 -6.03 18.00 -23.30
CA LYS A 5 -7.04 18.29 -24.33
C LYS A 5 -8.44 18.45 -23.73
N LYS A 6 -8.81 17.60 -22.76
CA LYS A 6 -10.12 17.64 -22.09
C LYS A 6 -10.33 18.91 -21.27
N TYR A 7 -9.29 19.37 -20.56
CA TYR A 7 -9.37 20.51 -19.63
C TYR A 7 -8.72 21.79 -20.16
N ASN A 8 -8.42 21.84 -21.46
CA ASN A 8 -7.77 22.98 -22.12
C ASN A 8 -6.50 23.49 -21.40
N ARG A 9 -5.70 22.57 -20.85
CA ARG A 9 -4.44 22.87 -20.14
C ARG A 9 -3.24 22.77 -21.09
N SER A 10 -2.22 23.57 -20.82
CA SER A 10 -0.88 23.45 -21.43
C SER A 10 0.15 22.94 -20.41
N GLY A 11 1.29 22.45 -20.90
CA GLY A 11 2.41 21.99 -20.07
C GLY A 11 2.38 20.50 -19.68
N VAL A 12 3.38 20.10 -18.89
CA VAL A 12 3.59 18.72 -18.44
C VAL A 12 2.63 18.37 -17.29
N LEU A 13 1.98 17.20 -17.36
CA LEU A 13 1.13 16.68 -16.27
C LEU A 13 1.92 15.82 -15.28
N PHE A 14 2.92 15.09 -15.77
CA PHE A 14 3.74 14.20 -14.97
C PHE A 14 5.10 14.84 -14.69
N GLN A 15 5.72 14.50 -13.56
CA GLN A 15 6.97 15.08 -13.06
C GLN A 15 8.24 14.57 -13.80
N GLY A 16 8.12 14.13 -15.06
CA GLY A 16 9.18 13.49 -15.84
C GLY A 16 9.09 11.96 -15.89
N PRO A 17 10.13 11.27 -16.37
CA PRO A 17 10.16 9.81 -16.45
C PRO A 17 10.10 9.15 -15.07
N PHE A 18 9.36 8.05 -14.95
CA PHE A 18 9.34 7.24 -13.73
C PHE A 18 10.55 6.29 -13.68
N LYS A 19 10.96 5.89 -12.47
CA LYS A 19 11.96 4.84 -12.27
C LYS A 19 11.27 3.48 -12.24
N ALA A 20 11.89 2.49 -12.86
CA ALA A 20 11.43 1.10 -12.85
C ALA A 20 12.60 0.18 -12.47
N GLN A 21 12.31 -0.84 -11.67
CA GLN A 21 13.28 -1.88 -11.30
C GLN A 21 12.56 -3.22 -11.28
N HIS A 22 13.19 -4.24 -11.88
CA HIS A 22 12.67 -5.59 -11.84
C HIS A 22 12.90 -6.20 -10.45
N VAL A 23 11.84 -6.78 -9.88
CA VAL A 23 11.87 -7.42 -8.57
C VAL A 23 12.13 -8.91 -8.77
N THR A 24 13.32 -9.36 -8.40
CA THR A 24 13.79 -10.75 -8.60
C THR A 24 13.63 -11.64 -7.37
N ARG A 25 13.24 -11.08 -6.23
CA ARG A 25 13.14 -11.78 -4.94
C ARG A 25 11.73 -11.65 -4.37
N ASP A 26 11.19 -12.79 -3.94
CA ASP A 26 9.82 -12.92 -3.42
C ASP A 26 9.62 -12.09 -2.15
N GLU A 27 10.62 -12.07 -1.27
CA GLU A 27 10.62 -11.30 -0.02
C GLU A 27 10.57 -9.81 -0.30
N TYR A 28 11.27 -9.36 -1.34
CA TYR A 28 11.26 -7.95 -1.73
C TYR A 28 9.93 -7.54 -2.33
N LEU A 29 9.30 -8.41 -3.13
CA LEU A 29 7.96 -8.18 -3.65
C LEU A 29 6.93 -8.06 -2.52
N LYS A 30 6.99 -8.96 -1.54
CA LYS A 30 6.17 -8.89 -0.31
C LYS A 30 6.39 -7.56 0.41
N TYR A 31 7.64 -7.18 0.69
CA TYR A 31 7.92 -5.89 1.32
C TYR A 31 7.34 -4.70 0.54
N LEU A 32 7.52 -4.66 -0.78
CA LEU A 32 6.98 -3.58 -1.63
C LEU A 32 5.46 -3.50 -1.58
N PHE A 33 4.79 -4.66 -1.60
CA PHE A 33 3.36 -4.75 -1.49
C PHE A 33 2.86 -4.15 -0.17
N SER A 34 3.47 -4.51 0.97
CA SER A 34 3.18 -3.88 2.27
C SER A 34 3.46 -2.39 2.26
N TYR A 35 4.62 -1.99 1.72
CA TYR A 35 5.05 -0.60 1.70
C TYR A 35 4.04 0.29 0.97
N ILE A 36 3.53 -0.15 -0.18
CA ILE A 36 2.50 0.57 -0.95
C ILE A 36 1.23 0.74 -0.12
N HIS A 37 0.78 -0.34 0.53
CA HIS A 37 -0.44 -0.35 1.33
C HIS A 37 -0.34 0.46 2.63
N LEU A 38 0.85 0.51 3.25
CA LEU A 38 1.10 1.26 4.49
C LEU A 38 1.45 2.73 4.24
N ASN A 39 1.91 3.11 3.04
CA ASN A 39 2.31 4.48 2.72
C ASN A 39 1.25 5.57 3.05
N PRO A 40 -0.08 5.33 2.90
CA PRO A 40 -1.09 6.29 3.32
C PRO A 40 -1.05 6.69 4.80
N ILE A 41 -0.51 5.85 5.70
CA ILE A 41 -0.38 6.16 7.13
C ILE A 41 0.35 7.49 7.37
N LYS A 42 1.25 7.89 6.46
CA LYS A 42 1.93 9.20 6.51
C LYS A 42 0.99 10.41 6.65
N LEU A 43 -0.28 10.26 6.26
CA LEU A 43 -1.28 11.31 6.36
C LEU A 43 -1.80 11.52 7.79
N VAL A 44 -1.71 10.51 8.65
CA VAL A 44 -2.18 10.54 10.06
C VAL A 44 -1.04 10.40 11.07
N ASP A 45 0.04 9.70 10.70
CA ASP A 45 1.27 9.56 11.48
C ASP A 45 2.46 9.85 10.55
N LYS A 46 2.98 11.08 10.60
CA LYS A 46 3.99 11.56 9.63
C LYS A 46 5.34 10.85 9.74
N ASP A 47 5.69 10.41 10.95
CA ASP A 47 7.02 9.86 11.29
C ASP A 47 6.99 8.33 11.43
N TRP A 48 5.91 7.67 10.96
CA TRP A 48 5.69 6.23 11.13
C TRP A 48 6.83 5.37 10.55
N LYS A 49 7.54 5.88 9.52
CA LYS A 49 8.65 5.16 8.89
C LYS A 49 9.89 5.18 9.76
N GLU A 50 10.10 6.25 10.52
CA GLU A 50 11.25 6.45 11.38
C GLU A 50 10.99 5.81 12.74
N LYS A 51 9.89 6.21 13.39
CA LYS A 51 9.54 5.85 14.78
C LYS A 51 8.71 4.57 14.91
N GLY A 52 8.28 3.98 13.79
CA GLY A 52 7.25 2.94 13.82
C GLY A 52 5.86 3.53 14.04
N ILE A 53 4.84 2.69 13.87
CA ILE A 53 3.44 3.08 14.05
C ILE A 53 3.15 3.17 15.54
N GLN A 54 2.79 4.37 16.01
CA GLN A 54 2.56 4.63 17.44
C GLN A 54 1.16 4.17 17.88
N ASP A 55 0.14 4.49 17.08
CA ASP A 55 -1.25 4.12 17.32
C ASP A 55 -1.71 3.14 16.23
N PHE A 56 -1.67 1.86 16.58
CA PHE A 56 -2.02 0.77 15.69
C PHE A 56 -3.49 0.78 15.29
N GLU A 57 -4.39 0.98 16.26
CA GLU A 57 -5.83 0.94 16.01
C GLU A 57 -6.26 2.09 15.11
N GLN A 58 -5.73 3.30 15.39
CA GLN A 58 -6.01 4.47 14.56
C GLN A 58 -5.47 4.30 13.15
N SER A 59 -4.24 3.79 13.00
CA SER A 59 -3.63 3.55 11.69
C SER A 59 -4.42 2.52 10.88
N ARG A 60 -4.84 1.42 11.51
CA ARG A 60 -5.70 0.41 10.87
C ARG A 60 -7.04 1.01 10.46
N LYS A 61 -7.71 1.73 11.36
CA LYS A 61 -9.00 2.38 11.08
C LYS A 61 -8.88 3.36 9.91
N PHE A 62 -7.78 4.10 9.85
CA PHE A 62 -7.46 4.96 8.72
C PHE A 62 -7.30 4.17 7.42
N LEU A 63 -6.47 3.11 7.40
CA LEU A 63 -6.29 2.27 6.21
C LEU A 63 -7.59 1.65 5.71
N ASN A 64 -8.44 1.16 6.61
CA ASN A 64 -9.75 0.58 6.28
C ASN A 64 -10.71 1.60 5.64
N SER A 65 -10.51 2.91 5.88
CA SER A 65 -11.35 3.98 5.32
C SER A 65 -10.72 4.69 4.11
N TYR A 66 -9.45 4.41 3.80
CA TYR A 66 -8.69 5.09 2.77
C TYR A 66 -8.97 4.52 1.37
N LYS A 67 -9.91 5.16 0.64
CA LYS A 67 -10.40 4.70 -0.67
C LYS A 67 -9.37 4.74 -1.81
N ASN A 68 -8.31 5.53 -1.67
CA ASN A 68 -7.29 5.73 -2.72
C ASN A 68 -6.16 4.69 -2.66
N SER A 69 -6.50 3.47 -2.27
CA SER A 69 -5.59 2.31 -2.19
C SER A 69 -6.38 1.06 -2.55
N SER A 70 -5.71 0.02 -3.06
CA SER A 70 -6.33 -1.30 -3.21
C SER A 70 -6.43 -2.08 -1.90
N TYR A 71 -5.96 -1.51 -0.78
CA TYR A 71 -5.99 -2.13 0.55
C TYR A 71 -7.39 -2.66 0.91
N VAL A 72 -8.43 -1.83 0.69
CA VAL A 72 -9.82 -2.17 1.00
C VAL A 72 -10.31 -3.37 0.19
N ASP A 73 -9.83 -3.56 -1.03
CA ASP A 73 -10.18 -4.70 -1.88
C ASP A 73 -9.56 -6.02 -1.37
N TYR A 74 -8.48 -5.96 -0.58
CA TYR A 74 -7.84 -7.14 0.00
C TYR A 74 -8.44 -7.55 1.35
N ILE A 75 -9.09 -6.63 2.07
CA ILE A 75 -9.84 -6.94 3.30
C ILE A 75 -11.31 -7.32 3.02
N GLY A 76 -11.72 -7.39 1.76
CA GLY A 76 -13.03 -7.90 1.34
C GLY A 76 -14.09 -6.85 0.99
N ASP A 77 -13.71 -5.60 0.77
CA ASP A 77 -14.65 -4.57 0.28
C ASP A 77 -14.94 -4.76 -1.22
N ASN A 78 -16.22 -4.76 -1.58
CA ASN A 78 -16.69 -4.91 -2.96
C ASN A 78 -17.10 -3.54 -3.50
N ARG A 79 -16.18 -2.89 -4.20
CA ARG A 79 -16.38 -1.57 -4.81
C ARG A 79 -16.26 -1.63 -6.33
N LEU A 80 -16.77 -0.60 -7.01
CA LEU A 80 -16.73 -0.53 -8.47
C LEU A 80 -15.29 -0.50 -9.01
N GLU A 81 -14.38 0.16 -8.29
CA GLU A 81 -12.98 0.26 -8.65
C GLU A 81 -12.22 -1.08 -8.55
N SER A 82 -12.77 -2.10 -7.90
CA SER A 82 -12.17 -3.44 -7.91
C SER A 82 -12.05 -3.99 -9.34
N SER A 83 -12.87 -3.49 -10.28
CA SER A 83 -12.84 -3.87 -11.71
C SER A 83 -11.56 -3.49 -12.45
N ILE A 84 -10.78 -2.53 -11.95
CA ILE A 84 -9.49 -2.15 -12.55
C ILE A 84 -8.30 -2.90 -11.95
N LEU A 85 -8.54 -3.84 -11.02
CA LEU A 85 -7.51 -4.63 -10.37
C LEU A 85 -7.36 -6.00 -11.04
N ASN A 86 -6.12 -6.42 -11.27
CA ASN A 86 -5.79 -7.78 -11.68
C ASN A 86 -5.10 -8.53 -10.54
N LYS A 87 -5.90 -9.09 -9.63
CA LYS A 87 -5.39 -9.86 -8.49
C LYS A 87 -4.76 -11.19 -8.90
N ILE A 88 -5.16 -11.75 -10.04
CA ILE A 88 -4.67 -13.04 -10.57
C ILE A 88 -3.23 -12.93 -11.06
N ALA A 89 -2.84 -11.78 -11.60
CA ALA A 89 -1.46 -11.54 -12.05
C ALA A 89 -0.46 -11.39 -10.88
N PHE A 90 -0.94 -11.21 -9.65
CA PHE A 90 -0.11 -11.14 -8.47
C PHE A 90 0.08 -12.55 -7.88
N PRO A 91 1.25 -12.90 -7.31
CA PRO A 91 1.45 -14.20 -6.68
C PRO A 91 0.38 -14.50 -5.61
N GLU A 92 -0.01 -15.77 -5.51
CA GLU A 92 -1.00 -16.25 -4.54
C GLU A 92 -0.46 -16.31 -3.10
N TYR A 93 -0.07 -15.17 -2.53
CA TYR A 93 0.38 -15.09 -1.14
C TYR A 93 -0.77 -15.10 -0.13
N PHE A 94 -1.96 -14.68 -0.53
CA PHE A 94 -3.12 -14.50 0.36
C PHE A 94 -4.26 -15.40 -0.12
N LYS A 95 -4.27 -16.64 0.37
CA LYS A 95 -5.24 -17.67 -0.02
C LYS A 95 -6.46 -17.67 0.91
N PHE A 96 -6.26 -17.31 2.16
CA PHE A 96 -7.29 -17.25 3.18
C PHE A 96 -7.63 -15.80 3.53
N SER A 97 -8.86 -15.58 3.99
CA SER A 97 -9.38 -14.25 4.33
C SER A 97 -8.53 -13.48 5.34
N ASN A 98 -7.78 -14.20 6.19
CA ASN A 98 -6.95 -13.60 7.23
C ASN A 98 -5.47 -13.42 6.83
N ASP A 99 -5.03 -13.97 5.70
CA ASP A 99 -3.61 -13.96 5.32
C ASP A 99 -3.10 -12.53 5.09
N PHE A 100 -3.90 -11.71 4.42
CA PHE A 100 -3.57 -10.31 4.17
C PHE A 100 -3.48 -9.51 5.47
N ASP A 101 -4.44 -9.71 6.38
CA ASP A 101 -4.44 -9.04 7.68
C ASP A 101 -3.22 -9.46 8.53
N GLN A 102 -2.93 -10.75 8.61
CA GLN A 102 -1.72 -11.25 9.31
C GLN A 102 -0.44 -10.68 8.71
N PHE A 103 -0.37 -10.64 7.38
CA PHE A 103 0.77 -10.11 6.66
C PHE A 103 0.98 -8.61 6.94
N ILE A 104 -0.08 -7.80 6.86
CA ILE A 104 0.00 -6.37 7.18
C ILE A 104 0.39 -6.17 8.66
N ASN A 105 -0.16 -6.97 9.58
CA ASN A 105 0.16 -6.89 11.01
C ASN A 105 1.62 -7.20 11.30
N PHE A 106 2.18 -8.19 10.60
CA PHE A 106 3.60 -8.50 10.69
C PHE A 106 4.44 -7.27 10.32
N TRP A 107 4.15 -6.64 9.18
CA TRP A 107 4.94 -5.48 8.72
C TRP A 107 4.77 -4.23 9.59
N ILE A 108 3.58 -4.01 10.14
CA ILE A 108 3.33 -2.91 11.08
C ILE A 108 4.11 -3.12 12.39
N SER A 109 4.13 -4.36 12.91
CA SER A 109 4.82 -4.68 14.16
C SER A 109 6.33 -4.93 14.01
N PHE A 110 6.83 -5.09 12.78
CA PHE A 110 8.21 -5.49 12.50
C PHE A 110 9.26 -4.56 13.15
N LYS A 111 9.04 -3.24 13.14
CA LYS A 111 9.98 -2.28 13.76
C LYS A 111 10.06 -2.39 15.27
N ASN A 112 8.92 -2.53 15.94
CA ASN A 112 8.86 -2.69 17.40
C ASN A 112 9.55 -3.99 17.86
N ASN A 113 9.66 -4.98 16.97
CA ASN A 113 10.37 -6.23 17.23
C ASN A 113 11.87 -6.13 16.98
N LEU A 114 12.35 -5.26 16.09
CA LEU A 114 13.80 -5.05 15.88
C LEU A 114 14.47 -4.38 17.09
N GLU A 115 13.79 -3.42 17.73
CA GLU A 115 14.29 -2.74 18.94
C GLU A 115 14.40 -3.67 20.16
N LYS A 116 13.72 -4.84 20.17
CA LYS A 116 13.86 -5.84 21.24
C LYS A 116 15.16 -6.64 21.19
N TYR A 117 15.89 -6.58 20.06
CA TYR A 117 17.11 -7.36 19.84
C TYR A 117 18.37 -6.47 19.66
N THR A 118 18.25 -5.18 19.96
CA THR A 118 19.33 -4.17 19.98
C THR A 118 19.33 -3.47 21.33
#